data_AF-A0A9E5TV65-F1
#
_entry.id   AF-A0A9E5TV65-F1
#
_cell.length_a   1.000
_cell.length_b   1.000
_cell.length_c   1.000
_cell.angle_alpha   90.00
_cell.angle_beta   90.00
_cell.angle_gamma   90.00
#
_symmetry.space_group_name_H-M   'P 1'
#
loop_
_entity.id
_entity.type
_entity.pdbx_description
1 polymer ?
#
loop_
_entity_poly.entity_id
_entity_poly.type
_entity_poly.pdbx_seq_one_letter_code
_entity_poly.pdbx_strand_id
1 'polypeptide(L)'
;DCHPVMMTRKPDPLRDLLSLRALTRLFSQKRFDIVHSSTPKAGLLTALAGAMARLPVRIHTFTGQVWVEMQGFSRVMMKWCDWLIGHVDTHCYADSRSQ
;
A
#
# COMPACT_ATOMS: atom_id res chain seq x y z
N ASP A 1 0.10 15.76 15.39
CA ASP A 1 -1.29 15.45 14.98
C ASP A 1 -1.42 14.01 14.53
N CYS A 2 -2.51 13.34 14.93
CA CYS A 2 -2.86 11.99 14.46
C CYS A 2 -4.15 12.07 13.64
N HIS A 3 -4.16 11.44 12.45
CA HIS A 3 -5.30 11.44 11.54
C HIS A 3 -5.74 9.99 11.26
N PRO A 4 -6.77 9.48 11.95
CA PRO A 4 -7.20 8.10 11.76
C PRO A 4 -7.90 7.92 10.40
N VAL A 5 -7.50 6.88 9.66
CA VAL A 5 -8.22 6.40 8.48
C VAL A 5 -8.65 4.96 8.74
N MET A 6 -9.95 4.73 8.69
CA MET A 6 -10.51 3.40 8.94
C MET A 6 -10.17 2.44 7.80
N MET A 7 -9.64 1.27 8.14
CA MET A 7 -9.39 0.16 7.22
C MET A 7 -9.92 -1.14 7.83
N THR A 8 -10.66 -1.93 7.07
CA THR A 8 -11.12 -3.25 7.51
C THR A 8 -9.97 -4.27 7.48
N ARG A 9 -9.98 -5.23 8.40
CA ARG A 9 -8.99 -6.33 8.38
C ARG A 9 -9.14 -7.25 7.16
N LYS A 10 -10.38 -7.54 6.77
CA LYS A 10 -10.66 -8.34 5.57
C LYS A 10 -10.62 -7.44 4.32
N PRO A 11 -10.17 -7.96 3.16
CA PRO A 11 -10.32 -7.26 1.88
C PRO A 11 -11.79 -6.93 1.64
N ASP A 12 -12.08 -5.66 1.39
CA ASP A 12 -13.42 -5.16 1.09
C ASP A 12 -13.26 -4.04 0.06
N PRO A 13 -13.39 -4.34 -1.25
CA PRO A 13 -13.03 -3.40 -2.31
C PRO A 13 -13.74 -2.04 -2.22
N LEU A 14 -14.98 -2.01 -1.74
CA LEU A 14 -15.75 -0.77 -1.60
C LEU A 14 -15.20 0.06 -0.46
N ARG A 15 -14.97 -0.55 0.71
CA ARG A 15 -14.39 0.16 1.85
C ARG A 15 -12.94 0.58 1.59
N ASP A 16 -12.20 -0.24 0.86
CA ASP A 16 -10.81 0.02 0.50
C ASP A 16 -10.69 1.19 -0.46
N LEU A 17 -11.64 1.34 -1.40
CA LEU A 17 -11.74 2.53 -2.25
C LEU A 17 -12.08 3.80 -1.46
N LEU A 18 -12.92 3.69 -0.42
CA LEU A 18 -13.19 4.82 0.49
C LEU A 18 -11.95 5.21 1.28
N SER A 19 -11.21 4.22 1.82
CA SER A 19 -9.94 4.46 2.50
C SER A 19 -8.90 5.08 1.56
N LEU A 20 -8.82 4.63 0.30
CA LEU A 20 -7.94 5.22 -0.71
C LEU A 20 -8.26 6.70 -0.95
N ARG A 21 -9.54 7.03 -1.13
CA ARG A 21 -9.98 8.41 -1.30
C ARG A 21 -9.68 9.28 -0.08
N ALA A 22 -9.85 8.74 1.12
CA ALA A 22 -9.52 9.44 2.36
C ALA A 22 -8.01 9.70 2.49
N LEU A 23 -7.17 8.70 2.23
CA LEU A 23 -5.72 8.83 2.23
C LEU A 23 -5.25 9.85 1.19
N THR A 24 -5.76 9.77 -0.03
CA THR A 24 -5.38 10.69 -1.12
C THR A 24 -5.69 12.13 -0.73
N ARG A 25 -6.88 12.39 -0.16
CA ARG A 25 -7.25 13.73 0.32
C ARG A 25 -6.33 14.19 1.45
N LEU A 26 -6.06 13.32 2.42
CA LEU A 26 -5.19 13.64 3.55
C LEU A 26 -3.77 13.99 3.07
N PHE A 27 -3.21 13.17 2.16
CA PHE A 27 -1.88 13.36 1.60
C PHE A 27 -1.78 14.66 0.80
N SER A 28 -2.77 14.95 -0.05
CA SER A 28 -2.81 16.20 -0.82
C SER A 28 -2.97 17.45 0.07
N GLN A 29 -3.73 17.36 1.15
CA GLN A 29 -3.94 18.48 2.09
C GLN A 29 -2.72 18.75 2.96
N LYS A 30 -2.09 17.69 3.47
CA LYS A 30 -0.95 17.79 4.39
C LYS A 30 0.39 17.91 3.68
N ARG A 31 0.46 17.56 2.40
CA ARG A 31 1.64 17.66 1.54
C ARG A 31 2.88 17.01 2.19
N PHE A 32 2.73 15.76 2.61
CA PHE A 32 3.84 15.01 3.21
C PHE A 32 5.00 14.83 2.22
N ASP A 33 6.23 14.94 2.70
CA ASP A 33 7.40 14.65 1.87
C ASP A 33 7.60 13.14 1.67
N ILE A 34 7.29 12.35 2.70
CA ILE A 34 7.51 10.90 2.72
C ILE A 34 6.27 10.20 3.29
N VAL A 35 5.86 9.10 2.65
CA VAL A 35 4.90 8.13 3.19
C VAL A 35 5.52 6.74 3.23
N HIS A 36 5.19 5.96 4.27
CA HIS A 36 5.74 4.63 4.49
C HIS A 36 4.67 3.63 4.91
N SER A 37 4.77 2.39 4.44
CA SER A 37 3.85 1.30 4.72
C SER A 37 4.56 -0.06 4.83
N SER A 38 3.95 -1.01 5.55
CA SER A 38 4.57 -2.34 5.81
C SER A 38 3.63 -3.54 5.67
N THR A 39 2.32 -3.32 5.54
CA THR A 39 1.35 -4.41 5.31
C THR A 39 0.88 -4.39 3.85
N PRO A 40 0.56 -5.54 3.22
CA PRO A 40 0.26 -5.57 1.79
C PRO A 40 -0.90 -4.65 1.38
N LYS A 41 -1.99 -4.67 2.16
CA LYS A 41 -3.17 -3.83 1.93
C LYS A 41 -2.86 -2.35 2.11
N ALA A 42 -2.21 -1.98 3.22
CA ALA A 42 -1.83 -0.59 3.43
C ALA A 42 -0.78 -0.14 2.40
N GLY A 43 0.08 -1.04 1.94
CA GLY A 43 1.06 -0.82 0.88
C GLY A 43 0.40 -0.38 -0.40
N LEU A 44 -0.54 -1.19 -0.92
CA LEU A 44 -1.27 -0.86 -2.13
C LEU A 44 -2.01 0.49 -2.01
N LEU A 45 -2.72 0.71 -0.90
CA LEU A 45 -3.47 1.94 -0.69
C LEU A 45 -2.57 3.17 -0.54
N THR A 46 -1.45 3.04 0.17
CA THR A 46 -0.50 4.14 0.42
C THR A 46 0.26 4.49 -0.85
N ALA A 47 0.73 3.48 -1.60
CA ALA A 47 1.42 3.69 -2.87
C ALA A 47 0.53 4.45 -3.86
N LEU A 48 -0.72 3.97 -4.06
CA LEU A 48 -1.68 4.61 -4.94
C LEU A 48 -2.05 6.02 -4.46
N ALA A 49 -2.38 6.19 -3.18
CA ALA A 49 -2.72 7.50 -2.63
C ALA A 49 -1.56 8.50 -2.74
N GLY A 50 -0.34 8.05 -2.45
CA GLY A 50 0.87 8.86 -2.54
C GLY A 50 1.17 9.29 -3.98
N ALA A 51 1.00 8.38 -4.94
CA ALA A 51 1.16 8.68 -6.35
C ALA A 51 0.10 9.68 -6.85
N MET A 52 -1.18 9.47 -6.48
CA MET A 52 -2.27 10.40 -6.81
C MET A 52 -2.09 11.79 -6.18
N ALA A 53 -1.53 11.85 -4.97
CA ALA A 53 -1.18 13.09 -4.28
C ALA A 53 0.16 13.70 -4.72
N ARG A 54 0.88 13.06 -5.67
CA ARG A 54 2.19 13.49 -6.20
C ARG A 54 3.24 13.70 -5.11
N LEU A 55 3.24 12.84 -4.08
CA LEU A 55 4.24 12.92 -3.02
C LEU A 55 5.62 12.52 -3.57
N PRO A 56 6.71 13.21 -3.19
CA PRO A 56 8.02 12.98 -3.80
C PRO A 56 8.62 11.63 -3.41
N VAL A 57 8.38 11.16 -2.17
CA VAL A 57 8.93 9.90 -1.67
C VAL A 57 7.83 8.99 -1.14
N ARG A 58 7.81 7.75 -1.62
CA ARG A 58 6.85 6.72 -1.21
C ARG A 58 7.59 5.41 -0.99
N ILE A 59 7.45 4.88 0.22
CA ILE A 59 8.26 3.75 0.69
C ILE A 59 7.33 2.60 1.09
N HIS A 60 7.69 1.40 0.65
CA HIS A 60 7.10 0.18 1.17
C HIS A 60 8.16 -0.77 1.71
N THR A 61 7.89 -1.40 2.85
CA THR A 61 8.71 -2.48 3.39
C THR A 61 7.95 -3.79 3.30
N PHE A 62 8.45 -4.70 2.48
CA PHE A 62 7.97 -6.08 2.40
C PHE A 62 8.41 -6.85 3.64
N THR A 63 7.44 -7.43 4.35
CA THR A 63 7.60 -8.19 5.60
C THR A 63 7.19 -9.67 5.47
N GLY A 64 6.97 -10.13 4.24
CA GLY A 64 6.42 -11.45 3.94
C GLY A 64 5.60 -11.45 2.65
N GLN A 65 5.67 -12.55 1.88
CA GLN A 65 4.81 -12.75 0.72
C GLN A 65 3.58 -13.60 1.05
N VAL A 66 2.45 -12.92 1.31
CA VAL A 66 1.17 -13.55 1.64
C VAL A 66 0.69 -14.52 0.54
N TRP A 67 1.10 -14.32 -0.71
CA TRP A 67 0.73 -15.18 -1.84
C TRP A 67 1.45 -16.53 -1.87
N VAL A 68 2.46 -16.78 -1.03
CA VAL A 68 3.20 -18.05 -1.02
C VAL A 68 2.30 -19.23 -0.64
N GLU A 69 1.39 -19.03 0.32
CA GLU A 69 0.44 -20.04 0.79
C GLU A 69 -0.84 -20.10 -0.05
N MET A 70 -1.03 -19.16 -0.98
CA MET A 70 -2.24 -19.05 -1.80
C MET A 70 -2.14 -19.90 -3.07
N GLN A 71 -3.30 -20.33 -3.59
CA GLN A 71 -3.42 -21.07 -4.84
C GLN A 71 -4.38 -20.38 -5.83
N GLY A 72 -4.23 -20.72 -7.11
CA GLY A 72 -5.10 -20.25 -8.18
C GLY A 72 -5.10 -18.72 -8.36
N PHE A 73 -6.29 -18.17 -8.62
CA PHE A 73 -6.48 -16.76 -8.96
C PHE A 73 -6.05 -15.80 -7.83
N SER A 74 -6.30 -16.15 -6.57
CA SER A 74 -5.93 -15.31 -5.41
C SER A 74 -4.42 -15.07 -5.32
N ARG A 75 -3.62 -16.10 -5.66
CA ARG A 75 -2.15 -15.97 -5.73
C ARG A 75 -1.72 -14.97 -6.78
N VAL A 76 -2.31 -15.04 -7.97
CA VAL A 76 -2.00 -14.15 -9.09
C VAL A 76 -2.38 -12.71 -8.73
N MET A 77 -3.57 -12.52 -8.15
CA MET A 77 -4.03 -11.20 -7.70
C MET A 77 -3.07 -10.57 -6.68
N MET A 78 -2.67 -11.32 -5.64
CA MET A 78 -1.77 -10.80 -4.61
C MET A 78 -0.37 -10.50 -5.14
N LYS A 79 0.16 -11.34 -6.05
CA LYS A 79 1.40 -11.02 -6.77
C LYS A 79 1.28 -9.74 -7.60
N TRP A 80 0.14 -9.54 -8.25
CA TRP A 80 -0.15 -8.31 -8.99
C TRP A 80 -0.18 -7.09 -8.08
N CYS A 81 -0.75 -7.21 -6.88
CA CYS A 81 -0.72 -6.14 -5.87
C CYS A 81 0.72 -5.81 -5.46
N ASP A 82 1.54 -6.81 -5.13
CA ASP A 82 2.95 -6.59 -4.76
C ASP A 82 3.74 -5.96 -5.91
N TRP A 83 3.50 -6.40 -7.14
CA TRP A 83 4.11 -5.82 -8.33
C TRP A 83 3.70 -4.34 -8.51
N LEU A 84 2.42 -4.01 -8.31
CA LEU A 84 1.94 -2.63 -8.36
C LEU A 84 2.60 -1.77 -7.29
N ILE A 85 2.73 -2.27 -6.06
CA ILE A 85 3.43 -1.57 -4.97
C ILE A 85 4.86 -1.28 -5.40
N GLY A 86 5.60 -2.30 -5.85
CA GLY A 86 6.98 -2.16 -6.31
C GLY A 86 7.17 -1.22 -7.48
N HIS A 87 6.17 -1.07 -8.34
CA HIS A 87 6.22 -0.17 -9.50
C HIS A 87 5.85 1.28 -9.15
N VAL A 88 4.96 1.47 -8.17
CA VAL A 88 4.41 2.79 -7.82
C VAL A 88 5.23 3.48 -6.74
N ASP A 89 5.81 2.73 -5.80
CA ASP A 89 6.67 3.29 -4.77
C ASP A 89 8.03 3.70 -5.31
N THR A 90 8.62 4.74 -4.70
CA THR A 90 9.95 5.21 -5.08
C THR A 90 11.05 4.36 -4.47
N HIS A 91 10.79 3.79 -3.29
CA HIS A 91 11.72 2.88 -2.62
C HIS A 91 10.97 1.67 -2.06
N CYS A 92 11.56 0.50 -2.25
CA CYS A 92 11.09 -0.74 -1.67
C CYS A 92 12.21 -1.35 -0.82
N TYR A 93 11.87 -1.75 0.39
CA TYR A 93 12.76 -2.45 1.30
C TYR A 93 12.23 -3.85 1.59
N ALA A 94 13.14 -4.76 1.88
CA ALA A 94 12.85 -6.10 2.36
C ALA A 94 13.39 -6.24 3.79
N ASP A 95 12.64 -6.88 4.67
CA ASP A 95 13.09 -7.13 6.04
C ASP A 95 14.18 -8.22 6.15
N SER A 96 14.29 -9.06 5.11
CA SER A 96 15.20 -10.22 5.08
C SER A 96 15.59 -10.58 3.64
N ARG A 97 16.68 -11.35 3.48
CA ARG A 97 17.22 -11.73 2.15
C ARG A 97 16.35 -12.71 1.37
N SER A 98 15.45 -13.42 2.05
CA SER A 98 14.52 -14.36 1.43
C SER A 98 13.29 -13.67 0.83
N GLN A 99 13.16 -12.36 1.07
CA GLN A 99 12.05 -11.54 0.58
C GLN A 99 12.40 -10.84 -0.73
#